data_AF-A0A951KVX8-F1
#
_entry.id   AF-A0A951KVX8-F1
#
_cell.length_a   1.000
_cell.length_b   1.000
_cell.length_c   1.000
_cell.angle_alpha   90.00
_cell.angle_beta   90.00
_cell.angle_gamma   90.00
#
_symmetry.space_group_name_H-M   'P 1'
#
loop_
_entity.id
_entity.type
_entity.pdbx_description
1 polymer ?
#
loop_
_entity_poly.entity_id
_entity_poly.type
_entity_poly.pdbx_seq_one_letter_code
_entity_poly.pdbx_strand_id
1 'polypeptide(L)'
;MSGFTLYSFDLLTAAYLGSTPVRSLTFGSQVNSPQQASFTIDLMDSRVQATDPIQNTQPNRTLVVVDYLGALVWGGIVMTRRPSRSASGNQTTNTMTVQATEPWAWFQQRVQATDYSAPPYSGINPGGMGLWTAAVWDAGLIGCQIVVDALGYSQGSVNPYANILAGLNVLYNGAIPSGSNPQAGSVDWINVTFPFTSCQTVDTIFSQLGQLGLDVGFDYGVDLAYSQGPGSPPVGTVNIDYPYRGRTAAQSNLYIDASLARSYEFPEDGTQTANQVYEIGGSGAIVVDTNPAPLDQGYPLWERTMSRANAQSANLMQMLGQVAVSDSAMYSYALVSPSITLGLFDPNIGLTSGGFPFTVGDGAQLFMPALAADGTTFDPRFPAGLDQAWRITGWTATVNDDGDSTLELGLAQPPYVVAIAPAV
;
A
#
# COMPACT_ATOMS: atom_id res chain seq x y z
N MET A 1 -8.72 20.00 16.22
CA MET A 1 -7.43 19.28 16.02
C MET A 1 -6.64 18.95 17.30
N SER A 2 -7.27 18.81 18.49
CA SER A 2 -6.49 18.49 19.70
C SER A 2 -5.85 17.11 19.60
N GLY A 3 -4.55 17.01 19.87
CA GLY A 3 -3.80 15.75 19.95
C GLY A 3 -2.94 15.43 18.72
N PHE A 4 -3.15 16.08 17.58
CA PHE A 4 -2.30 15.93 16.40
C PHE A 4 -1.17 16.95 16.37
N THR A 5 0.04 16.47 16.07
CA THR A 5 1.22 17.31 15.81
C THR A 5 1.89 16.87 14.52
N LEU A 6 2.30 17.83 13.68
CA LEU A 6 3.07 17.54 12.47
C LEU A 6 4.54 17.90 12.71
N TYR A 7 5.39 16.88 12.67
CA TYR A 7 6.83 17.03 12.80
C TYR A 7 7.51 16.92 11.44
N SER A 8 8.53 17.73 11.22
CA SER A 8 9.31 17.77 10.00
C SER A 8 10.73 17.27 10.28
N PHE A 9 11.23 16.42 9.39
CA PHE A 9 12.56 15.83 9.45
C PHE A 9 13.25 15.95 8.08
N ASP A 10 14.57 16.06 8.08
CA ASP A 10 15.36 15.97 6.85
C ASP A 10 15.25 14.53 6.31
N LEU A 11 14.81 14.39 5.07
CA LEU A 11 14.48 13.10 4.47
C LEU A 11 15.70 12.18 4.38
N LEU A 12 16.89 12.73 4.14
CA LEU A 12 18.10 11.92 4.00
C LEU A 12 18.61 11.46 5.37
N THR A 13 18.70 12.40 6.31
CA THR A 13 19.40 12.19 7.59
C THR A 13 18.48 11.88 8.77
N ALA A 14 17.16 11.92 8.58
CA ALA A 14 16.14 11.86 9.62
C ALA A 14 16.33 12.90 10.75
N ALA A 15 17.13 13.95 10.51
CA ALA A 15 17.38 15.00 11.50
C ALA A 15 16.12 15.86 11.68
N TYR A 16 15.76 16.15 12.94
CA TYR A 16 14.61 17.00 13.25
C TYR A 16 14.79 18.41 12.70
N LEU A 17 13.80 18.91 11.95
CA LEU A 17 13.78 20.27 11.39
C LEU A 17 12.89 21.20 12.20
N GLY A 18 11.78 20.69 12.73
CA GLY A 18 10.81 21.49 13.48
C GLY A 18 9.40 20.92 13.44
N SER A 19 8.45 21.69 13.95
CA SER A 19 7.02 21.41 13.85
C SER A 19 6.30 22.66 13.40
N THR A 20 5.27 22.53 12.57
CA THR A 20 4.46 23.66 12.12
C THR A 20 2.98 23.36 12.35
N PRO A 21 2.21 24.25 12.98
CA PRO A 21 0.76 24.11 13.08
C PRO A 21 0.11 24.02 11.70
N VAL A 22 -0.79 23.05 11.52
CA VAL A 22 -1.49 22.83 10.25
C VAL A 22 -3.00 22.83 10.46
N ARG A 23 -3.74 22.94 9.34
CA ARG A 23 -5.18 22.83 9.28
C ARG A 23 -5.64 21.94 8.12
N SER A 24 -6.85 21.42 8.19
CA SER A 24 -7.45 20.60 7.13
C SER A 24 -6.54 19.42 6.72
N LEU A 25 -6.12 18.63 7.72
CA LEU A 25 -5.18 17.52 7.54
C LEU A 25 -5.94 16.27 7.05
N THR A 26 -5.55 15.78 5.88
CA THR A 26 -5.99 14.48 5.35
C THR A 26 -4.76 13.64 5.04
N PHE A 27 -4.76 12.35 5.40
CA PHE A 27 -3.67 11.41 5.13
C PHE A 27 -4.20 9.99 5.07
N GLY A 28 -3.46 9.09 4.44
CA GLY A 28 -3.92 7.72 4.21
C GLY A 28 -2.81 6.80 3.75
N SER A 29 -3.14 5.53 3.60
CA SER A 29 -2.21 4.48 3.15
C SER A 29 -2.95 3.46 2.29
N GLN A 30 -2.25 2.77 1.38
CA GLN A 30 -2.81 1.76 0.48
C GLN A 30 -1.83 0.58 0.30
N VAL A 31 -2.36 -0.62 0.07
CA VAL A 31 -1.55 -1.80 -0.28
C VAL A 31 -0.85 -1.56 -1.62
N ASN A 32 0.44 -1.84 -1.68
CA ASN A 32 1.29 -1.83 -2.89
C ASN A 32 1.35 -0.49 -3.64
N SER A 33 0.86 0.60 -3.05
CA SER A 33 0.90 1.93 -3.67
C SER A 33 0.98 2.99 -2.58
N PRO A 34 1.83 4.02 -2.74
CA PRO A 34 1.90 5.10 -1.77
C PRO A 34 0.67 6.00 -1.88
N GLN A 35 0.14 6.39 -0.74
CA GLN A 35 -0.93 7.39 -0.65
C GLN A 35 -0.41 8.78 -0.32
N GLN A 36 -1.28 9.77 -0.56
CA GLN A 36 -0.97 11.18 -0.35
C GLN A 36 -1.59 11.69 0.96
N ALA A 37 -0.88 12.59 1.61
CA ALA A 37 -1.42 13.50 2.59
C ALA A 37 -1.50 14.92 2.02
N SER A 38 -2.47 15.69 2.52
CA SER A 38 -2.64 17.10 2.22
C SER A 38 -2.97 17.84 3.50
N PHE A 39 -2.37 19.02 3.67
CA PHE A 39 -2.68 19.93 4.77
C PHE A 39 -2.43 21.37 4.37
N THR A 40 -3.02 22.30 5.10
CA THR A 40 -2.86 23.74 4.87
C THR A 40 -2.15 24.39 6.05
N ILE A 41 -1.19 25.27 5.75
CA ILE A 41 -0.53 26.13 6.73
C ILE A 41 -1.07 27.54 6.56
N ASP A 42 -1.54 28.15 7.66
CA ASP A 42 -1.91 29.58 7.66
C ASP A 42 -0.69 30.43 7.99
N LEU A 43 -0.13 31.10 6.99
CA LEU A 43 1.10 31.88 7.12
C LEU A 43 0.89 33.19 7.91
N MET A 44 -0.37 33.56 8.17
CA MET A 44 -0.71 34.72 8.99
C MET A 44 -0.89 34.37 10.47
N ASP A 45 -0.99 33.09 10.83
CA ASP A 45 -1.10 32.67 12.23
C ASP A 45 0.22 32.94 12.98
N SER A 46 0.13 33.71 14.07
CA SER A 46 1.27 34.02 14.94
C SER A 46 2.04 32.79 15.43
N ARG A 47 1.35 31.65 15.62
CA ARG A 47 1.97 30.38 16.03
C ARG A 47 2.78 29.76 14.90
N VAL A 48 2.33 29.90 13.65
CA VAL A 48 3.08 29.47 12.46
C VAL A 48 4.27 30.40 12.22
N GLN A 49 4.11 31.72 12.42
CA GLN A 49 5.18 32.71 12.30
C GLN A 49 6.31 32.53 13.32
N ALA A 50 6.02 31.89 14.46
CA ALA A 50 7.02 31.48 15.45
C ALA A 50 7.81 30.23 15.03
N THR A 51 7.48 29.60 13.89
CA THR A 51 8.16 28.43 13.31
C THR A 51 8.82 28.82 11.98
N ASP A 52 9.54 27.88 11.35
CA ASP A 52 10.02 28.04 9.97
C ASP A 52 9.22 27.14 9.01
N PRO A 53 8.00 27.55 8.61
CA PRO A 53 7.16 26.73 7.74
C PRO A 53 7.80 26.47 6.37
N ILE A 54 8.73 27.33 5.92
CA ILE A 54 9.38 27.19 4.61
C ILE A 54 10.48 26.13 4.67
N GLN A 55 11.28 26.12 5.74
CA GLN A 55 12.26 25.07 5.99
C GLN A 55 11.60 23.73 6.30
N ASN A 56 10.51 23.74 7.07
CA ASN A 56 9.80 22.54 7.52
C ASN A 56 9.01 21.82 6.42
N THR A 57 8.87 22.43 5.23
CA THR A 57 8.12 21.82 4.12
C THR A 57 8.87 21.99 2.78
N GLN A 58 10.20 21.84 2.77
CA GLN A 58 10.96 21.87 1.52
C GLN A 58 10.64 20.62 0.68
N PRO A 59 10.14 20.78 -0.56
CA PRO A 59 9.82 19.65 -1.43
C PRO A 59 11.05 18.77 -1.71
N ASN A 60 10.85 17.44 -1.76
CA ASN A 60 11.85 16.40 -1.99
C ASN A 60 13.01 16.36 -1.00
N ARG A 61 12.96 17.15 0.08
CA ARG A 61 13.97 17.17 1.15
C ARG A 61 13.38 16.90 2.52
N THR A 62 12.09 17.15 2.71
CA THR A 62 11.46 17.05 4.02
C THR A 62 10.58 15.81 4.08
N LEU A 63 10.77 15.01 5.12
CA LEU A 63 9.75 14.07 5.59
C LEU A 63 8.86 14.81 6.60
N VAL A 64 7.56 14.74 6.41
CA VAL A 64 6.57 15.14 7.43
C VAL A 64 5.99 13.90 8.08
N VAL A 65 5.80 13.97 9.39
CA VAL A 65 5.26 12.90 10.22
C VAL A 65 4.04 13.42 10.95
N VAL A 66 2.94 12.69 10.84
CA VAL A 66 1.74 12.91 11.65
C VAL A 66 1.90 12.11 12.94
N ASP A 67 1.95 12.83 14.06
CA ASP A 67 1.96 12.29 15.40
C ASP A 67 0.58 12.51 16.03
N TYR A 68 0.06 11.46 16.68
CA TYR A 68 -1.13 11.56 17.52
C TYR A 68 -0.80 11.06 18.93
N LEU A 69 -0.82 11.98 19.90
CA LEU A 69 -0.53 11.68 21.32
C LEU A 69 0.78 10.91 21.54
N GLY A 70 1.79 11.14 20.70
CA GLY A 70 3.09 10.50 20.74
C GLY A 70 3.23 9.25 19.87
N ALA A 71 2.15 8.78 19.24
CA ALA A 71 2.21 7.69 18.27
C ALA A 71 2.45 8.26 16.86
N LEU A 72 3.46 7.71 16.16
CA LEU A 72 3.64 7.95 14.73
C LEU A 72 2.51 7.23 13.98
N VAL A 73 1.58 7.98 13.40
CA VAL A 73 0.42 7.38 12.68
C VAL A 73 0.59 7.38 11.17
N TRP A 74 1.39 8.31 10.64
CA TRP A 74 1.66 8.42 9.22
C TRP A 74 2.93 9.25 8.98
N GLY A 75 3.60 9.05 7.85
CA GLY A 75 4.62 9.97 7.39
C GLY A 75 4.84 9.91 5.88
N GLY A 76 5.35 10.99 5.32
CA GLY A 76 5.55 11.10 3.88
C GLY A 76 6.49 12.23 3.47
N ILE A 77 7.03 12.09 2.27
CA ILE A 77 7.91 13.04 1.63
C ILE A 77 7.08 14.21 1.14
N VAL A 78 7.45 15.43 1.49
CA VAL A 78 6.81 16.63 0.95
C VAL A 78 7.09 16.69 -0.55
N MET A 79 6.04 16.61 -1.38
CA MET A 79 6.16 16.60 -2.83
C MET A 79 5.88 17.98 -3.43
N THR A 80 4.85 18.67 -2.95
CA THR A 80 4.47 19.98 -3.47
C THR A 80 4.09 20.95 -2.36
N ARG A 81 4.31 22.24 -2.63
CA ARG A 81 3.81 23.36 -1.83
C ARG A 81 3.18 24.39 -2.75
N ARG A 82 2.01 24.88 -2.39
CA ARG A 82 1.23 25.85 -3.17
C ARG A 82 0.87 27.03 -2.28
N PRO A 83 1.73 28.05 -2.17
CA PRO A 83 1.38 29.28 -1.48
C PRO A 83 0.26 29.99 -2.26
N SER A 84 -0.75 30.44 -1.55
CA SER A 84 -1.87 31.21 -2.10
C SER A 84 -2.14 32.42 -1.22
N ARG A 85 -2.46 33.53 -1.88
CA ARG A 85 -2.83 34.78 -1.21
C ARG A 85 -4.14 35.26 -1.80
N SER A 86 -5.13 35.51 -0.95
CA SER A 86 -6.42 36.04 -1.37
C SER A 86 -6.77 37.24 -0.51
N ALA A 87 -7.24 38.30 -1.16
CA ALA A 87 -7.74 39.49 -0.50
C ALA A 87 -9.24 39.61 -0.78
N SER A 88 -10.05 39.82 0.26
CA SER A 88 -11.47 40.11 0.14
C SER A 88 -11.82 41.24 1.12
N GLY A 89 -12.20 42.40 0.57
CA GLY A 89 -12.43 43.61 1.35
C GLY A 89 -11.22 43.99 2.21
N ASN A 90 -11.42 44.03 3.53
CA ASN A 90 -10.39 44.39 4.52
C ASN A 90 -9.60 43.18 5.07
N GLN A 91 -9.80 41.98 4.54
CA GLN A 91 -9.10 40.78 4.99
C GLN A 91 -8.13 40.28 3.91
N THR A 92 -6.90 39.97 4.32
CA THR A 92 -5.92 39.26 3.51
C THR A 92 -5.67 37.91 4.16
N THR A 93 -5.84 36.84 3.39
CA THR A 93 -5.45 35.49 3.79
C THR A 93 -4.18 35.11 3.03
N ASN A 94 -3.25 34.45 3.74
CA ASN A 94 -2.03 33.91 3.15
C ASN A 94 -1.87 32.48 3.65
N THR A 95 -1.99 31.51 2.75
CA THR A 95 -2.00 30.10 3.10
C THR A 95 -1.04 29.33 2.21
N MET A 96 -0.62 28.16 2.66
CA MET A 96 0.19 27.25 1.86
C MET A 96 -0.39 25.85 1.97
N THR A 97 -0.90 25.32 0.87
CA THR A 97 -1.29 23.90 0.80
C THR A 97 -0.04 23.08 0.51
N VAL A 98 0.17 22.04 1.31
CA VAL A 98 1.31 21.13 1.18
C VAL A 98 0.76 19.74 0.89
N GLN A 99 1.37 19.07 -0.08
CA GLN A 99 1.10 17.66 -0.37
C GLN A 99 2.34 16.85 -0.05
N ALA A 100 2.15 15.74 0.65
CA ALA A 100 3.18 14.76 0.93
C ALA A 100 2.73 13.37 0.46
N THR A 101 3.67 12.48 0.20
CA THR A 101 3.40 11.11 -0.26
C THR A 101 4.23 10.14 0.56
N GLU A 102 3.69 8.97 0.90
CA GLU A 102 4.42 7.96 1.68
C GLU A 102 5.82 7.65 1.11
N PRO A 103 6.80 7.22 1.93
CA PRO A 103 8.20 7.10 1.50
C PRO A 103 8.42 6.18 0.31
N TRP A 104 7.52 5.24 0.03
CA TRP A 104 7.58 4.40 -1.16
C TRP A 104 7.59 5.21 -2.48
N ALA A 105 7.06 6.44 -2.50
CA ALA A 105 7.13 7.33 -3.65
C ALA A 105 8.57 7.66 -4.09
N TRP A 106 9.56 7.50 -3.22
CA TRP A 106 10.97 7.58 -3.61
C TRP A 106 11.36 6.48 -4.61
N PHE A 107 10.87 5.25 -4.42
CA PHE A 107 11.10 4.13 -5.34
C PHE A 107 10.38 4.30 -6.69
N GLN A 108 9.32 5.11 -6.75
CA GLN A 108 8.67 5.50 -8.01
C GLN A 108 9.57 6.36 -8.91
N GLN A 109 10.57 7.03 -8.33
CA GLN A 109 11.54 7.85 -9.07
C GLN A 109 12.91 7.18 -9.19
N ARG A 110 13.13 6.09 -8.44
CA ARG A 110 14.41 5.39 -8.40
C ARG A 110 14.48 4.36 -9.52
N VAL A 111 15.35 4.58 -10.51
CA VAL A 111 15.66 3.59 -11.56
C VAL A 111 16.41 2.40 -10.95
N GLN A 112 16.19 1.21 -11.50
CA GLN A 112 16.90 -0.01 -11.14
C GLN A 112 18.41 0.21 -10.99
N ALA A 113 18.98 -0.35 -9.92
CA ALA A 113 20.39 -0.13 -9.58
C ALA A 113 21.35 -0.89 -10.50
N THR A 114 20.91 -2.01 -11.07
CA THR A 114 21.74 -2.93 -11.84
C THR A 114 20.92 -3.71 -12.88
N ASP A 115 21.59 -4.60 -13.61
CA ASP A 115 20.97 -5.54 -14.54
C ASP A 115 20.42 -6.76 -13.78
N TYR A 116 19.12 -7.01 -13.90
CA TYR A 116 18.44 -8.16 -13.29
C TYR A 116 18.01 -9.20 -14.33
N SER A 117 18.72 -9.30 -15.46
CA SER A 117 18.39 -10.24 -16.55
C SER A 117 19.09 -11.60 -16.47
N ALA A 118 20.15 -11.74 -15.67
CA ALA A 118 20.96 -12.97 -15.61
C ALA A 118 21.41 -13.33 -14.17
N PRO A 119 20.50 -13.69 -13.25
CA PRO A 119 20.89 -14.25 -11.95
C PRO A 119 21.81 -15.47 -12.16
N PRO A 120 22.94 -15.64 -11.45
CA PRO A 120 23.37 -14.94 -10.23
C PRO A 120 24.24 -13.68 -10.44
N TYR A 121 24.51 -13.28 -11.69
CA TYR A 121 25.49 -12.26 -12.02
C TYR A 121 24.84 -11.07 -12.75
N SER A 122 24.81 -9.89 -12.11
CA SER A 122 24.72 -8.66 -12.89
C SER A 122 26.12 -8.30 -13.39
N GLY A 123 26.24 -7.84 -14.64
CA GLY A 123 27.53 -7.37 -15.17
C GLY A 123 28.09 -6.11 -14.48
N ILE A 124 27.46 -5.66 -13.39
CA ILE A 124 27.67 -4.33 -12.79
C ILE A 124 27.92 -4.40 -11.27
N ASN A 125 27.41 -5.40 -10.52
CA ASN A 125 27.70 -5.56 -9.09
C ASN A 125 28.74 -6.68 -8.85
N PRO A 126 29.98 -6.36 -8.43
CA PRO A 126 31.00 -7.37 -8.11
C PRO A 126 30.66 -8.22 -6.86
N GLY A 127 29.68 -7.80 -6.05
CA GLY A 127 29.27 -8.49 -4.82
C GLY A 127 28.29 -9.67 -5.02
N GLY A 128 27.74 -9.85 -6.23
CA GLY A 128 26.72 -10.86 -6.49
C GLY A 128 25.35 -10.55 -5.87
N MET A 129 24.30 -11.22 -6.33
CA MET A 129 22.93 -11.04 -5.82
C MET A 129 22.63 -12.01 -4.67
N GLY A 130 23.26 -11.82 -3.50
CA GLY A 130 23.25 -12.81 -2.41
C GLY A 130 21.84 -13.28 -1.97
N LEU A 131 20.85 -12.39 -1.90
CA LEU A 131 19.48 -12.75 -1.51
C LEU A 131 18.75 -13.51 -2.62
N TRP A 132 18.86 -13.02 -3.87
CA TRP A 132 18.26 -13.65 -5.04
C TRP A 132 18.85 -15.06 -5.27
N THR A 133 20.18 -15.19 -5.23
CA THR A 133 20.87 -16.44 -5.59
C THR A 133 20.64 -17.58 -4.63
N ALA A 134 20.36 -17.26 -3.37
CA ALA A 134 20.15 -18.27 -2.35
C ALA A 134 18.78 -18.96 -2.46
N ALA A 135 17.76 -18.27 -3.00
CA ALA A 135 16.46 -18.85 -3.33
C ALA A 135 15.90 -18.14 -4.57
N VAL A 136 16.40 -18.54 -5.74
CA VAL A 136 16.07 -17.90 -7.03
C VAL A 136 14.61 -18.04 -7.46
N TRP A 137 13.83 -18.83 -6.74
CA TRP A 137 12.39 -19.00 -6.94
C TRP A 137 11.53 -18.04 -6.11
N ASP A 138 12.08 -17.43 -5.06
CA ASP A 138 11.31 -16.64 -4.10
C ASP A 138 11.22 -15.18 -4.55
N ALA A 139 10.05 -14.76 -5.06
CA ALA A 139 9.82 -13.38 -5.50
C ALA A 139 10.10 -12.36 -4.39
N GLY A 140 9.80 -12.68 -3.13
CA GLY A 140 10.03 -11.78 -2.01
C GLY A 140 11.52 -11.52 -1.79
N LEU A 141 12.36 -12.56 -1.87
CA LEU A 141 13.82 -12.41 -1.79
C LEU A 141 14.41 -11.70 -3.01
N ILE A 142 13.83 -11.89 -4.20
CA ILE A 142 14.14 -11.10 -5.40
C ILE A 142 13.85 -9.61 -5.15
N GLY A 143 12.65 -9.29 -4.63
CA GLY A 143 12.26 -7.95 -4.22
C GLY A 143 13.24 -7.35 -3.19
N CYS A 144 13.58 -8.12 -2.15
CA CYS A 144 14.52 -7.69 -1.12
C CYS A 144 15.88 -7.30 -1.73
N GLN A 145 16.41 -8.12 -2.66
CA GLN A 145 17.66 -7.84 -3.36
C GLN A 145 17.57 -6.51 -4.12
N ILE A 146 16.49 -6.29 -4.87
CA ILE A 146 16.29 -5.06 -5.65
C ILE A 146 16.27 -3.82 -4.75
N VAL A 147 15.62 -3.89 -3.59
CA VAL A 147 15.58 -2.78 -2.62
C VAL A 147 16.95 -2.54 -2.02
N VAL A 148 17.64 -3.60 -1.54
CA VAL A 148 19.00 -3.48 -0.99
C VAL A 148 19.94 -2.83 -2.01
N ASP A 149 19.87 -3.26 -3.27
CA ASP A 149 20.66 -2.67 -4.35
C ASP A 149 20.29 -1.20 -4.59
N ALA A 150 18.99 -0.86 -4.58
CA ALA A 150 18.52 0.53 -4.76
C ALA A 150 18.97 1.48 -3.63
N LEU A 151 19.04 0.99 -2.39
CA LEU A 151 19.47 1.72 -1.21
C LEU A 151 21.00 1.90 -1.16
N GLY A 152 21.77 0.91 -1.62
CA GLY A 152 23.22 0.92 -1.56
C GLY A 152 23.91 1.51 -2.80
N TYR A 153 23.31 1.34 -3.98
CA TYR A 153 24.01 1.52 -5.26
C TYR A 153 23.27 2.39 -6.26
N SER A 154 24.01 3.17 -7.04
CA SER A 154 23.53 3.84 -8.25
C SER A 154 24.51 3.59 -9.39
N GLN A 155 24.02 3.07 -10.51
CA GLN A 155 24.83 2.78 -11.70
C GLN A 155 26.07 1.92 -11.39
N GLY A 156 25.93 0.92 -10.50
CA GLY A 156 27.04 0.02 -10.12
C GLY A 156 28.06 0.56 -9.15
N SER A 157 27.81 1.72 -8.54
CA SER A 157 28.69 2.31 -7.52
C SER A 157 27.92 2.61 -6.23
N VAL A 158 28.60 2.50 -5.08
CA VAL A 158 28.00 2.86 -3.79
C VAL A 158 27.62 4.34 -3.80
N ASN A 159 26.37 4.65 -3.49
CA ASN A 159 25.88 6.03 -3.45
C ASN A 159 25.42 6.41 -2.03
N PRO A 160 26.13 7.31 -1.32
CA PRO A 160 25.78 7.68 0.05
C PRO A 160 24.45 8.47 0.15
N TYR A 161 23.90 8.93 -0.98
CA TYR A 161 22.63 9.64 -1.05
C TYR A 161 21.47 8.76 -1.49
N ALA A 162 21.70 7.46 -1.68
CA ALA A 162 20.68 6.51 -2.13
C ALA A 162 19.84 5.92 -1.00
N ASN A 163 20.17 6.22 0.27
CA ASN A 163 19.44 5.67 1.40
C ASN A 163 18.79 6.80 2.23
N ILE A 164 17.47 6.93 2.12
CA ILE A 164 16.68 7.92 2.87
C ILE A 164 16.44 7.44 4.32
N LEU A 165 15.89 8.32 5.15
CA LEU A 165 15.49 8.06 6.55
C LEU A 165 16.65 7.57 7.43
N ALA A 166 17.84 8.12 7.23
CA ALA A 166 19.07 7.71 7.90
C ALA A 166 19.43 6.22 7.73
N GLY A 167 18.86 5.55 6.74
CA GLY A 167 18.96 4.11 6.58
C GLY A 167 17.60 3.42 6.64
N LEU A 168 16.92 3.31 5.51
CA LEU A 168 15.81 2.38 5.36
C LEU A 168 16.28 0.95 5.65
N ASN A 169 15.52 0.27 6.51
CA ASN A 169 15.65 -1.17 6.71
C ASN A 169 14.85 -1.93 5.67
N VAL A 170 15.20 -3.20 5.48
CA VAL A 170 14.44 -4.14 4.64
C VAL A 170 14.13 -5.35 5.49
N LEU A 171 12.86 -5.74 5.54
CA LEU A 171 12.38 -6.95 6.17
C LEU A 171 11.56 -7.78 5.19
N TYR A 172 11.62 -9.09 5.36
CA TYR A 172 10.81 -10.07 4.66
C TYR A 172 9.99 -10.85 5.69
N ASN A 173 8.66 -10.76 5.64
CA ASN A 173 7.75 -11.29 6.66
C ASN A 173 8.15 -10.88 8.10
N GLY A 174 8.55 -9.61 8.27
CA GLY A 174 8.99 -9.07 9.56
C GLY A 174 10.37 -9.53 10.06
N ALA A 175 11.12 -10.30 9.27
CA ALA A 175 12.47 -10.77 9.60
C ALA A 175 13.53 -10.19 8.66
N ILE A 176 14.81 -10.17 9.09
CA ILE A 176 15.91 -9.78 8.21
C ILE A 176 15.97 -10.78 7.04
N PRO A 177 15.96 -10.32 5.77
CA PRO A 177 15.96 -11.21 4.63
C PRO A 177 17.17 -12.14 4.64
N SER A 178 16.92 -13.45 4.48
CA SER A 178 17.95 -14.47 4.37
C SER A 178 17.49 -15.54 3.39
N GLY A 179 18.38 -15.94 2.50
CA GLY A 179 18.13 -17.08 1.62
C GLY A 179 18.04 -18.44 2.32
N SER A 180 18.35 -18.49 3.62
CA SER A 180 18.10 -19.67 4.44
C SER A 180 16.66 -19.78 4.93
N ASN A 181 15.82 -18.76 4.70
CA ASN A 181 14.42 -18.71 5.13
C ASN A 181 13.49 -18.23 3.98
N PRO A 182 13.51 -18.89 2.81
CA PRO A 182 12.56 -18.57 1.74
C PRO A 182 11.13 -18.84 2.24
N GLN A 183 10.17 -18.03 1.81
CA GLN A 183 8.76 -18.20 2.18
C GLN A 183 7.97 -18.85 1.04
N ALA A 184 8.36 -18.61 -0.21
CA ALA A 184 7.78 -19.30 -1.36
C ALA A 184 8.28 -20.74 -1.48
N GLY A 185 7.40 -21.65 -1.90
CA GLY A 185 7.74 -23.05 -2.14
C GLY A 185 8.75 -23.19 -3.27
N SER A 186 9.70 -24.13 -3.17
CA SER A 186 10.70 -24.36 -4.22
C SER A 186 10.14 -24.85 -5.56
N VAL A 187 8.87 -25.28 -5.57
CA VAL A 187 8.14 -25.67 -6.79
C VAL A 187 7.61 -24.46 -7.55
N ASP A 188 7.40 -23.34 -6.86
CA ASP A 188 6.91 -22.06 -7.39
C ASP A 188 8.08 -21.27 -7.98
N TRP A 189 8.89 -21.94 -8.81
CA TRP A 189 10.07 -21.31 -9.41
C TRP A 189 9.66 -20.11 -10.25
N ILE A 190 10.32 -18.98 -10.04
CA ILE A 190 10.15 -17.76 -10.82
C ILE A 190 11.50 -17.41 -11.42
N ASN A 191 11.58 -17.29 -12.74
CA ASN A 191 12.72 -16.67 -13.39
C ASN A 191 12.21 -15.38 -14.03
N VAL A 192 12.65 -14.23 -13.54
CA VAL A 192 12.24 -12.92 -14.04
C VAL A 192 13.44 -12.19 -14.60
N THR A 193 13.21 -11.41 -15.66
CA THR A 193 14.26 -10.66 -16.33
C THR A 193 13.92 -9.17 -16.39
N PHE A 194 14.77 -8.34 -15.79
CA PHE A 194 14.68 -6.88 -15.89
C PHE A 194 16.01 -6.31 -16.41
N PRO A 195 16.23 -6.32 -17.74
CA PRO A 195 17.50 -5.88 -18.31
C PRO A 195 17.74 -4.40 -18.01
N PHE A 196 18.99 -4.02 -17.74
CA PHE A 196 19.34 -2.64 -17.40
C PHE A 196 18.92 -1.63 -18.47
N THR A 197 18.93 -2.04 -19.74
CA THR A 197 18.51 -1.22 -20.88
C THR A 197 17.03 -0.86 -20.88
N SER A 198 16.19 -1.53 -20.08
CA SER A 198 14.78 -1.18 -19.92
C SER A 198 14.55 0.07 -19.05
N CYS A 199 15.54 0.46 -18.24
CA CYS A 199 15.52 1.65 -17.38
C CYS A 199 14.25 1.74 -16.51
N GLN A 200 13.76 0.62 -15.98
CA GLN A 200 12.55 0.60 -15.16
C GLN A 200 12.81 1.18 -13.77
N THR A 201 11.78 1.74 -13.16
CA THR A 201 11.82 2.15 -11.75
C THR A 201 11.70 0.93 -10.84
N VAL A 202 12.22 1.02 -9.62
CA VAL A 202 12.08 -0.02 -8.60
C VAL A 202 10.60 -0.34 -8.37
N ASP A 203 9.75 0.69 -8.30
CA ASP A 203 8.30 0.55 -8.18
C ASP A 203 7.66 -0.22 -9.35
N THR A 204 8.12 0.01 -10.60
CA THR A 204 7.62 -0.73 -11.76
C THR A 204 7.96 -2.22 -11.66
N ILE A 205 9.17 -2.55 -11.25
CA ILE A 205 9.62 -3.94 -11.07
C ILE A 205 8.81 -4.60 -9.93
N PHE A 206 8.64 -3.90 -8.81
CA PHE A 206 7.85 -4.37 -7.67
C PHE A 206 6.39 -4.60 -8.01
N SER A 207 5.77 -3.68 -8.76
CA SER A 207 4.41 -3.84 -9.25
C SER A 207 4.27 -5.10 -10.12
N GLN A 208 5.25 -5.38 -10.99
CA GLN A 208 5.24 -6.59 -11.83
C GLN A 208 5.41 -7.88 -11.01
N LEU A 209 6.24 -7.86 -9.97
CA LEU A 209 6.43 -9.00 -9.07
C LEU A 209 5.22 -9.24 -8.16
N GLY A 210 4.63 -8.19 -7.58
CA GLY A 210 3.42 -8.29 -6.77
C GLY A 210 2.20 -8.73 -7.58
N GLN A 211 2.17 -8.40 -8.88
CA GLN A 211 1.14 -8.86 -9.81
C GLN A 211 1.21 -10.35 -10.14
N LEU A 212 2.25 -11.09 -9.72
CA LEU A 212 2.32 -12.54 -9.94
C LEU A 212 1.24 -13.33 -9.18
N GLY A 213 0.36 -12.68 -8.44
CA GLY A 213 -0.82 -13.31 -7.83
C GLY A 213 -0.51 -14.01 -6.50
N LEU A 214 -1.54 -14.60 -5.91
CA LEU A 214 -1.40 -15.30 -4.64
C LEU A 214 -0.41 -16.48 -4.76
N ASP A 215 0.35 -16.75 -3.70
CA ASP A 215 1.37 -17.81 -3.58
C ASP A 215 2.61 -17.66 -4.48
N VAL A 216 2.65 -16.66 -5.38
CA VAL A 216 3.80 -16.40 -6.25
C VAL A 216 4.32 -14.98 -6.05
N GLY A 217 3.42 -13.99 -6.08
CA GLY A 217 3.73 -12.59 -5.80
C GLY A 217 3.82 -12.29 -4.31
N PHE A 218 3.99 -11.01 -3.99
CA PHE A 218 4.04 -10.50 -2.63
C PHE A 218 3.41 -9.11 -2.57
N ASP A 219 3.06 -8.69 -1.36
CA ASP A 219 2.72 -7.30 -1.09
C ASP A 219 3.90 -6.57 -0.45
N TYR A 220 3.86 -5.24 -0.49
CA TYR A 220 4.92 -4.41 0.04
C TYR A 220 4.40 -3.08 0.58
N GLY A 221 5.19 -2.48 1.47
CA GLY A 221 4.95 -1.15 2.02
C GLY A 221 6.16 -0.61 2.77
N VAL A 222 6.08 0.66 3.19
CA VAL A 222 7.06 1.25 4.11
C VAL A 222 6.37 1.53 5.44
N ASP A 223 6.84 0.87 6.48
CA ASP A 223 6.41 1.13 7.85
C ASP A 223 7.33 2.16 8.50
N LEU A 224 6.73 3.16 9.13
CA LEU A 224 7.42 4.21 9.86
C LEU A 224 7.21 4.02 11.36
N ALA A 225 8.28 4.14 12.12
CA ALA A 225 8.23 4.16 13.57
C ALA A 225 9.23 5.18 14.13
N TYR A 226 8.97 5.65 15.34
CA TYR A 226 9.95 6.40 16.08
C TYR A 226 11.07 5.49 16.61
N SER A 227 12.34 5.93 16.47
CA SER A 227 13.50 5.15 16.94
C SER A 227 13.56 4.99 18.46
N GLN A 228 13.14 6.01 19.22
CA GLN A 228 13.27 6.05 20.69
C GLN A 228 12.03 6.64 21.39
N GLY A 229 10.91 6.77 20.67
CA GLY A 229 9.65 7.34 21.17
C GLY A 229 9.27 8.69 20.53
N PRO A 230 8.20 9.34 21.03
CA PRO A 230 7.60 10.52 20.41
C PRO A 230 8.61 11.61 20.02
N GLY A 231 8.57 12.05 18.77
CA GLY A 231 9.43 13.12 18.24
C GLY A 231 10.92 12.76 18.04
N SER A 232 11.34 11.53 18.36
CA SER A 232 12.68 11.04 17.98
C SER A 232 12.81 10.89 16.45
N PRO A 233 14.03 10.73 15.90
CA PRO A 233 14.19 10.48 14.46
C PRO A 233 13.35 9.28 14.00
N PRO A 234 12.53 9.43 12.94
CA PRO A 234 11.77 8.32 12.39
C PRO A 234 12.70 7.35 11.66
N VAL A 235 12.37 6.06 11.76
CA VAL A 235 13.03 4.97 11.04
C VAL A 235 12.00 4.35 10.12
N GLY A 236 12.37 4.20 8.85
CA GLY A 236 11.55 3.51 7.86
C GLY A 236 12.02 2.09 7.63
N THR A 237 11.07 1.18 7.42
CA THR A 237 11.32 -0.20 7.08
C THR A 237 10.49 -0.57 5.86
N VAL A 238 11.16 -0.97 4.79
CA VAL A 238 10.52 -1.63 3.66
C VAL A 238 10.17 -3.04 4.11
N ASN A 239 8.88 -3.34 4.17
CA ASN A 239 8.37 -4.66 4.46
C ASN A 239 7.88 -5.28 3.15
N ILE A 240 8.39 -6.47 2.88
CA ILE A 240 7.90 -7.36 1.83
C ILE A 240 7.18 -8.50 2.54
N ASP A 241 5.94 -8.75 2.15
CA ASP A 241 5.04 -9.65 2.85
C ASP A 241 4.48 -10.70 1.89
N TYR A 242 4.69 -11.97 2.25
CA TYR A 242 4.29 -13.14 1.48
C TYR A 242 3.47 -14.11 2.37
N PRO A 243 2.36 -14.67 1.86
CA PRO A 243 1.84 -14.54 0.49
C PRO A 243 1.12 -13.20 0.24
N TYR A 244 0.76 -12.48 1.29
CA TYR A 244 0.20 -11.13 1.22
C TYR A 244 0.46 -10.39 2.54
N ARG A 245 0.31 -9.06 2.52
CA ARG A 245 0.51 -8.19 3.67
C ARG A 245 -0.68 -8.17 4.61
N GLY A 246 -0.41 -8.23 5.91
CA GLY A 246 -1.41 -8.12 6.98
C GLY A 246 -1.86 -9.48 7.52
N ARG A 247 -2.74 -9.41 8.51
CA ARG A 247 -3.27 -10.54 9.28
C ARG A 247 -4.65 -10.93 8.75
N THR A 248 -5.06 -12.19 8.89
CA THR A 248 -6.46 -12.57 8.63
C THR A 248 -7.42 -11.89 9.61
N ALA A 249 -8.71 -11.79 9.28
CA ALA A 249 -9.72 -11.23 10.19
C ALA A 249 -9.76 -11.94 11.56
N ALA A 250 -9.55 -13.26 11.57
CA ALA A 250 -9.47 -14.05 12.80
C ALA A 250 -8.22 -13.75 13.65
N GLN A 251 -7.11 -13.35 13.03
CA GLN A 251 -5.88 -13.00 13.73
C GLN A 251 -5.86 -11.53 14.18
N SER A 252 -6.40 -10.63 13.35
CA SER A 252 -6.45 -9.20 13.63
C SER A 252 -7.49 -8.86 14.70
N ASN A 253 -8.58 -9.66 14.78
CA ASN A 253 -9.77 -9.38 15.58
C ASN A 253 -10.38 -7.99 15.31
N LEU A 254 -10.16 -7.45 14.11
CA LEU A 254 -10.71 -6.17 13.69
C LEU A 254 -12.17 -6.33 13.28
N TYR A 255 -12.98 -5.34 13.64
CA TYR A 255 -14.41 -5.35 13.41
C TYR A 255 -14.86 -3.99 12.85
N ILE A 256 -15.59 -4.01 11.75
CA ILE A 256 -16.17 -2.84 11.09
C ILE A 256 -17.68 -2.97 11.21
N ASP A 257 -18.28 -2.12 12.03
CA ASP A 257 -19.73 -2.06 12.17
C ASP A 257 -20.30 -0.99 11.23
N ALA A 258 -20.89 -1.41 10.12
CA ALA A 258 -21.48 -0.49 9.15
C ALA A 258 -22.69 0.28 9.71
N SER A 259 -23.32 -0.19 10.80
CA SER A 259 -24.40 0.56 11.46
C SER A 259 -23.92 1.83 12.17
N LEU A 260 -22.61 1.90 12.48
CA LEU A 260 -21.95 3.09 13.04
C LEU A 260 -21.39 4.02 11.95
N ALA A 261 -21.43 3.59 10.68
CA ALA A 261 -20.89 4.35 9.56
C ALA A 261 -21.66 5.64 9.32
N ARG A 262 -20.90 6.67 8.93
CA ARG A 262 -21.43 7.95 8.44
C ARG A 262 -21.97 7.81 7.02
N SER A 263 -21.28 7.00 6.24
CA SER A 263 -21.66 6.63 4.88
C SER A 263 -20.95 5.34 4.49
N TYR A 264 -21.50 4.62 3.52
CA TYR A 264 -20.79 3.53 2.88
C TYR A 264 -21.24 3.41 1.42
N GLU A 265 -20.35 2.87 0.59
CA GLU A 265 -20.60 2.52 -0.81
C GLU A 265 -20.18 1.07 -1.04
N PHE A 266 -20.96 0.34 -1.83
CA PHE A 266 -20.64 -1.02 -2.27
C PHE A 266 -20.87 -1.04 -3.78
N PRO A 267 -19.91 -0.53 -4.56
CA PRO A 267 -20.02 -0.52 -6.00
C PRO A 267 -19.90 -1.95 -6.52
N GLU A 268 -20.68 -2.26 -7.56
CA GLU A 268 -20.52 -3.46 -8.37
C GLU A 268 -19.98 -3.04 -9.73
N ASP A 269 -18.78 -3.50 -10.08
CA ASP A 269 -18.13 -3.17 -11.35
C ASP A 269 -17.98 -4.41 -12.24
N GLY A 270 -18.83 -4.49 -13.26
CA GLY A 270 -18.78 -5.55 -14.27
C GLY A 270 -17.76 -5.30 -15.39
N THR A 271 -17.10 -4.14 -15.44
CA THR A 271 -16.16 -3.79 -16.53
C THR A 271 -14.89 -4.64 -16.52
N GLN A 272 -14.60 -5.27 -15.38
CA GLN A 272 -13.43 -6.11 -15.17
C GLN A 272 -13.74 -7.61 -15.08
N THR A 273 -15.02 -7.99 -15.18
CA THR A 273 -15.46 -9.37 -15.02
C THR A 273 -14.97 -10.25 -16.16
N ALA A 274 -14.50 -11.44 -15.81
CA ALA A 274 -14.09 -12.49 -16.72
C ALA A 274 -14.29 -13.85 -16.06
N ASN A 275 -15.06 -14.73 -16.71
CA ASN A 275 -15.22 -16.13 -16.28
C ASN A 275 -14.31 -17.08 -17.06
N GLN A 276 -13.52 -16.55 -18.01
CA GLN A 276 -12.39 -17.22 -18.63
C GLN A 276 -11.17 -16.27 -18.66
N VAL A 277 -10.05 -16.72 -18.10
CA VAL A 277 -8.81 -15.94 -18.00
C VAL A 277 -7.70 -16.63 -18.79
N TYR A 278 -7.04 -15.85 -19.64
CA TYR A 278 -5.88 -16.25 -20.43
C TYR A 278 -4.61 -15.64 -19.80
N GLU A 279 -3.83 -16.45 -19.10
CA GLU A 279 -2.53 -16.06 -18.56
C GLU A 279 -1.44 -16.33 -19.59
N ILE A 280 -0.77 -15.27 -20.06
CA ILE A 280 0.28 -15.34 -21.07
C ILE A 280 1.64 -15.06 -20.42
N GLY A 281 2.51 -16.06 -20.37
CA GLY A 281 3.88 -15.88 -19.88
C GLY A 281 4.88 -15.47 -20.96
N GLY A 282 6.16 -15.39 -20.57
CA GLY A 282 7.25 -15.25 -21.53
C GLY A 282 7.27 -16.40 -22.55
N SER A 283 7.89 -16.16 -23.72
CA SER A 283 8.08 -17.18 -24.79
C SER A 283 6.79 -17.76 -25.38
N GLY A 284 5.64 -17.11 -25.19
CA GLY A 284 4.36 -17.53 -25.78
C GLY A 284 3.64 -18.67 -25.03
N ALA A 285 4.04 -18.95 -23.78
CA ALA A 285 3.28 -19.87 -22.93
C ALA A 285 1.90 -19.28 -22.59
N ILE A 286 0.85 -20.09 -22.69
CA ILE A 286 -0.52 -19.66 -22.42
C ILE A 286 -1.19 -20.71 -21.53
N VAL A 287 -1.77 -20.27 -20.43
CA VAL A 287 -2.69 -21.04 -19.60
C VAL A 287 -4.07 -20.41 -19.70
N VAL A 288 -5.09 -21.25 -19.77
CA VAL A 288 -6.49 -20.82 -19.77
C VAL A 288 -7.17 -21.45 -18.56
N ASP A 289 -7.75 -20.62 -17.70
CA ASP A 289 -8.65 -21.06 -16.65
C ASP A 289 -10.08 -20.62 -16.97
N THR A 290 -11.06 -21.41 -16.58
CA THR A 290 -12.48 -21.11 -16.81
C THR A 290 -13.27 -21.49 -15.57
N ASN A 291 -13.99 -20.53 -15.01
CA ASN A 291 -14.91 -20.80 -13.91
C ASN A 291 -16.29 -21.15 -14.47
N PRO A 292 -16.76 -22.41 -14.32
CA PRO A 292 -18.06 -22.81 -14.82
C PRO A 292 -19.22 -22.23 -14.01
N ALA A 293 -19.02 -21.84 -12.74
CA ALA A 293 -20.13 -21.48 -11.85
C ALA A 293 -20.96 -20.26 -12.35
N PRO A 294 -20.36 -19.13 -12.78
CA PRO A 294 -21.11 -18.04 -13.41
C PRO A 294 -21.81 -18.48 -14.70
N LEU A 295 -21.16 -19.32 -15.52
CA LEU A 295 -21.74 -19.81 -16.78
C LEU A 295 -23.00 -20.66 -16.53
N ASP A 296 -22.94 -21.55 -15.53
CA ASP A 296 -24.07 -22.38 -15.09
C ASP A 296 -25.23 -21.55 -14.51
N GLN A 297 -24.93 -20.36 -13.97
CA GLN A 297 -25.92 -19.38 -13.50
C GLN A 297 -26.51 -18.52 -14.64
N GLY A 298 -26.05 -18.70 -15.88
CA GLY A 298 -26.55 -17.99 -17.06
C GLY A 298 -25.82 -16.68 -17.39
N TYR A 299 -24.67 -16.40 -16.76
CA TYR A 299 -23.81 -15.30 -17.19
C TYR A 299 -23.19 -15.62 -18.57
N PRO A 300 -23.05 -14.64 -19.47
CA PRO A 300 -22.38 -14.87 -20.75
C PRO A 300 -20.88 -15.09 -20.56
N LEU A 301 -20.23 -15.69 -21.56
CA LEU A 301 -18.77 -15.84 -21.59
C LEU A 301 -18.11 -14.45 -21.63
N TRP A 302 -17.25 -14.18 -20.66
CA TRP A 302 -16.40 -13.00 -20.58
C TRP A 302 -14.95 -13.44 -20.48
N GLU A 303 -14.15 -12.96 -21.43
CA GLU A 303 -12.76 -13.35 -21.58
C GLU A 303 -11.82 -12.21 -21.21
N ARG A 304 -10.74 -12.52 -20.49
CA ARG A 304 -9.68 -11.57 -20.18
C ARG A 304 -8.32 -12.16 -20.44
N THR A 305 -7.44 -11.35 -21.00
CA THR A 305 -6.03 -11.70 -21.20
C THR A 305 -5.15 -10.93 -20.24
N MET A 306 -4.25 -11.64 -19.57
CA MET A 306 -3.23 -11.06 -18.69
C MET A 306 -1.85 -11.49 -19.14
N SER A 307 -0.92 -10.54 -19.18
CA SER A 307 0.43 -10.76 -19.68
C SER A 307 1.44 -10.68 -18.56
N ARG A 308 2.22 -11.74 -18.42
CA ARG A 308 3.35 -11.93 -17.50
C ARG A 308 4.65 -12.03 -18.31
N ALA A 309 4.84 -11.13 -19.28
CA ALA A 309 5.88 -11.23 -20.30
C ALA A 309 7.32 -11.36 -19.75
N ASN A 310 7.58 -10.81 -18.55
CA ASN A 310 8.90 -10.87 -17.91
C ASN A 310 9.13 -12.17 -17.11
N ALA A 311 8.12 -13.03 -16.96
CA ALA A 311 8.23 -14.33 -16.31
C ALA A 311 8.65 -15.43 -17.30
N GLN A 312 9.81 -16.02 -17.07
CA GLN A 312 10.51 -17.00 -17.92
C GLN A 312 10.88 -18.28 -17.13
N SER A 313 10.06 -18.67 -16.16
CA SER A 313 10.31 -19.80 -15.26
C SER A 313 10.51 -21.15 -15.99
N ALA A 314 11.31 -22.05 -15.42
CA ALA A 314 11.38 -23.44 -15.85
C ALA A 314 10.02 -24.18 -15.69
N ASN A 315 9.22 -23.77 -14.71
CA ASN A 315 7.88 -24.29 -14.44
C ASN A 315 6.78 -23.29 -14.82
N LEU A 316 7.02 -22.48 -15.86
CA LEU A 316 6.13 -21.37 -16.25
C LEU A 316 4.66 -21.80 -16.37
N MET A 317 4.37 -22.98 -16.91
CA MET A 317 2.98 -23.47 -17.03
C MET A 317 2.30 -23.73 -15.69
N GLN A 318 3.03 -24.23 -14.69
CA GLN A 318 2.48 -24.48 -13.35
C GLN A 318 2.22 -23.16 -12.62
N MET A 319 3.19 -22.25 -12.69
CA MET A 319 3.06 -20.90 -12.13
C MET A 319 1.86 -20.17 -12.75
N LEU A 320 1.77 -20.10 -14.08
CA LEU A 320 0.61 -19.50 -14.77
C LEU A 320 -0.71 -20.22 -14.43
N GLY A 321 -0.68 -21.53 -14.15
CA GLY A 321 -1.82 -22.29 -13.62
C GLY A 321 -2.34 -21.77 -12.28
N GLN A 322 -1.45 -21.57 -11.31
CA GLN A 322 -1.82 -21.04 -10.00
C GLN A 322 -2.34 -19.61 -10.12
N VAL A 323 -1.67 -18.76 -10.92
CA VAL A 323 -2.10 -17.38 -11.18
C VAL A 323 -3.47 -17.34 -11.84
N ALA A 324 -3.70 -18.16 -12.87
CA ALA A 324 -4.96 -18.19 -13.59
C ALA A 324 -6.14 -18.58 -12.68
N VAL A 325 -5.94 -19.53 -11.75
CA VAL A 325 -6.96 -19.89 -10.75
C VAL A 325 -7.27 -18.74 -9.81
N SER A 326 -6.25 -18.04 -9.30
CA SER A 326 -6.43 -16.87 -8.42
C SER A 326 -7.13 -15.72 -9.15
N ASP A 327 -6.71 -15.41 -10.37
CA ASP A 327 -7.29 -14.32 -11.17
C ASP A 327 -8.72 -14.67 -11.60
N SER A 328 -8.96 -15.89 -12.06
CA SER A 328 -10.31 -16.39 -12.36
C SER A 328 -11.21 -16.30 -11.13
N ALA A 329 -10.72 -16.68 -9.95
CA ALA A 329 -11.48 -16.54 -8.69
C ALA A 329 -11.89 -15.08 -8.40
N MET A 330 -11.01 -14.12 -8.70
CA MET A 330 -11.22 -12.71 -8.40
C MET A 330 -12.12 -11.99 -9.43
N TYR A 331 -12.06 -12.38 -10.71
CA TYR A 331 -12.78 -11.71 -11.80
C TYR A 331 -14.05 -12.44 -12.25
N SER A 332 -14.35 -13.63 -11.74
CA SER A 332 -15.51 -14.43 -12.16
C SER A 332 -16.86 -13.73 -12.02
N TYR A 333 -16.96 -12.76 -11.10
CA TYR A 333 -18.15 -11.95 -10.85
C TYR A 333 -17.81 -10.45 -10.95
N ALA A 334 -18.82 -9.59 -10.82
CA ALA A 334 -18.59 -8.15 -10.71
C ALA A 334 -17.70 -7.86 -9.49
N LEU A 335 -16.68 -7.03 -9.68
CA LEU A 335 -15.77 -6.67 -8.60
C LEU A 335 -16.54 -5.77 -7.61
N VAL A 336 -16.47 -6.13 -6.33
CA VAL A 336 -17.05 -5.35 -5.23
C VAL A 336 -15.93 -4.83 -4.35
N SER A 337 -15.76 -3.51 -4.33
CA SER A 337 -14.74 -2.82 -3.54
C SER A 337 -15.41 -1.78 -2.62
N PRO A 338 -15.93 -2.19 -1.45
CA PRO A 338 -16.67 -1.29 -0.58
C PRO A 338 -15.80 -0.15 -0.05
N SER A 339 -16.41 1.01 0.15
CA SER A 339 -15.84 2.10 0.96
C SER A 339 -16.72 2.34 2.18
N ILE A 340 -16.17 2.31 3.39
CA ILE A 340 -16.90 2.56 4.64
C ILE A 340 -16.31 3.78 5.34
N THR A 341 -17.12 4.82 5.59
CA THR A 341 -16.69 6.02 6.31
C THR A 341 -17.19 5.96 7.75
N LEU A 342 -16.26 5.87 8.70
CA LEU A 342 -16.50 5.87 10.14
C LEU A 342 -16.06 7.19 10.77
N GLY A 343 -16.33 7.36 12.07
CA GLY A 343 -15.64 8.38 12.86
C GLY A 343 -14.17 8.03 13.03
N LEU A 344 -13.28 9.02 13.02
CA LEU A 344 -11.83 8.81 13.14
C LEU A 344 -11.45 8.07 14.44
N PHE A 345 -12.23 8.27 15.50
CA PHE A 345 -12.07 7.62 16.81
C PHE A 345 -13.13 6.54 17.04
N ASP A 346 -13.54 5.84 15.98
CA ASP A 346 -14.42 4.68 16.10
C ASP A 346 -13.86 3.67 17.12
N PRO A 347 -14.69 3.18 18.07
CA PRO A 347 -14.20 2.33 19.17
C PRO A 347 -13.67 0.96 18.73
N ASN A 348 -14.02 0.49 17.52
CA ASN A 348 -13.66 -0.85 17.06
C ASN A 348 -12.40 -0.85 16.19
N ILE A 349 -12.21 0.18 15.37
CA ILE A 349 -11.13 0.23 14.38
C ILE A 349 -10.44 1.60 14.25
N GLY A 350 -10.98 2.62 14.90
CA GLY A 350 -10.49 3.98 14.82
C GLY A 350 -9.13 4.20 15.47
N LEU A 351 -8.65 5.43 15.34
CA LEU A 351 -7.39 5.89 15.90
C LEU A 351 -7.43 5.87 17.44
N THR A 352 -6.41 5.28 18.05
CA THR A 352 -6.22 5.27 19.51
C THR A 352 -4.96 6.05 19.89
N SER A 353 -4.67 6.20 21.19
CA SER A 353 -3.40 6.78 21.66
C SER A 353 -2.16 5.97 21.24
N GLY A 354 -2.34 4.71 20.84
CA GLY A 354 -1.27 3.86 20.30
C GLY A 354 -1.15 3.91 18.78
N GLY A 355 -1.93 4.74 18.10
CA GLY A 355 -2.09 4.73 16.65
C GLY A 355 -3.27 3.88 16.20
N PHE A 356 -3.31 3.55 14.90
CA PHE A 356 -4.32 2.66 14.36
C PHE A 356 -4.07 1.22 14.81
N PRO A 357 -5.12 0.44 15.16
CA PRO A 357 -4.97 -0.95 15.59
C PRO A 357 -4.69 -1.92 14.44
N PHE A 358 -4.58 -1.40 13.22
CA PHE A 358 -4.46 -2.16 11.99
C PHE A 358 -3.30 -1.64 11.13
N THR A 359 -2.82 -2.51 10.25
CA THR A 359 -1.94 -2.16 9.13
C THR A 359 -2.70 -2.40 7.83
N VAL A 360 -2.42 -1.61 6.80
CA VAL A 360 -3.04 -1.86 5.48
C VAL A 360 -2.70 -3.26 5.01
N GLY A 361 -3.71 -3.98 4.52
CA GLY A 361 -3.65 -5.40 4.18
C GLY A 361 -4.26 -6.32 5.23
N ASP A 362 -4.44 -5.86 6.47
CA ASP A 362 -5.16 -6.61 7.51
C ASP A 362 -6.59 -6.93 7.05
N GLY A 363 -7.04 -8.13 7.39
CA GLY A 363 -8.44 -8.52 7.31
C GLY A 363 -9.23 -7.95 8.49
N ALA A 364 -10.49 -7.60 8.27
CA ALA A 364 -11.45 -7.19 9.28
C ALA A 364 -12.80 -7.85 9.00
N GLN A 365 -13.55 -8.14 10.05
CA GLN A 365 -14.92 -8.60 9.92
C GLN A 365 -15.83 -7.40 9.65
N LEU A 366 -16.51 -7.37 8.51
CA LEU A 366 -17.51 -6.35 8.18
C LEU A 366 -18.89 -6.86 8.53
N PHE A 367 -19.57 -6.12 9.40
CA PHE A 367 -20.92 -6.42 9.84
C PHE A 367 -21.91 -5.36 9.36
N MET A 368 -23.02 -5.83 8.79
CA MET A 368 -24.24 -5.06 8.55
C MET A 368 -25.41 -5.80 9.21
N PRO A 369 -26.17 -5.16 10.09
CA PRO A 369 -27.35 -5.79 10.66
C PRO A 369 -28.41 -6.03 9.58
N ALA A 370 -29.29 -7.01 9.79
CA ALA A 370 -30.43 -7.23 8.88
C ALA A 370 -31.46 -6.09 8.95
N LEU A 371 -31.65 -5.51 10.15
CA LEU A 371 -32.65 -4.48 10.41
C LEU A 371 -32.00 -3.21 10.95
N ALA A 372 -32.51 -2.06 10.53
CA ALA A 372 -32.23 -0.76 11.12
C ALA A 372 -32.93 -0.60 12.48
N ALA A 373 -32.62 0.48 13.20
CA ALA A 373 -33.17 0.76 14.53
C ALA A 373 -34.71 0.93 14.54
N ASP A 374 -35.31 1.27 13.41
CA ASP A 374 -36.77 1.40 13.24
C ASP A 374 -37.47 0.08 12.82
N GLY A 375 -36.71 -1.01 12.69
CA GLY A 375 -37.22 -2.33 12.31
C GLY A 375 -37.38 -2.53 10.80
N THR A 376 -37.02 -1.56 9.96
CA THR A 376 -36.94 -1.74 8.50
C THR A 376 -35.65 -2.48 8.11
N THR A 377 -35.60 -3.04 6.91
CA THR A 377 -34.36 -3.65 6.37
C THR A 377 -33.25 -2.61 6.32
N PHE A 378 -32.09 -2.93 6.90
CA PHE A 378 -30.96 -2.00 7.00
C PHE A 378 -30.41 -1.61 5.62
N ASP A 379 -30.05 -2.60 4.81
CA ASP A 379 -29.69 -2.42 3.41
C ASP A 379 -30.49 -3.43 2.57
N PRO A 380 -31.35 -2.98 1.63
CA PRO A 380 -32.15 -3.88 0.80
C PRO A 380 -31.32 -4.87 -0.04
N ARG A 381 -30.04 -4.59 -0.27
CA ARG A 381 -29.12 -5.52 -0.95
C ARG A 381 -28.65 -6.65 -0.05
N PHE A 382 -28.73 -6.48 1.27
CA PHE A 382 -28.37 -7.50 2.25
C PHE A 382 -29.54 -7.71 3.21
N PRO A 383 -30.69 -8.25 2.75
CA PRO A 383 -31.90 -8.34 3.56
C PRO A 383 -31.74 -9.22 4.80
N ALA A 384 -30.76 -10.13 4.80
CA ALA A 384 -30.38 -10.96 5.94
C ALA A 384 -29.22 -10.37 6.78
N GLY A 385 -28.73 -9.18 6.43
CA GLY A 385 -27.49 -8.61 6.93
C GLY A 385 -26.27 -9.14 6.17
N LEU A 386 -25.09 -8.62 6.54
CA LEU A 386 -23.79 -9.04 6.04
C LEU A 386 -22.89 -9.32 7.24
N ASP A 387 -22.17 -10.44 7.24
CA ASP A 387 -21.16 -10.76 8.24
C ASP A 387 -20.04 -11.54 7.56
N GLN A 388 -19.08 -10.82 6.97
CA GLN A 388 -18.02 -11.42 6.17
C GLN A 388 -16.65 -10.78 6.44
N ALA A 389 -15.59 -11.57 6.26
CA ALA A 389 -14.23 -11.07 6.32
C ALA A 389 -13.87 -10.29 5.03
N TRP A 390 -13.36 -9.08 5.21
CA TRP A 390 -12.88 -8.19 4.16
C TRP A 390 -11.43 -7.82 4.42
N ARG A 391 -10.69 -7.48 3.36
CA ARG A 391 -9.32 -6.99 3.43
C ARG A 391 -9.30 -5.48 3.34
N ILE A 392 -8.61 -4.80 4.26
CA ILE A 392 -8.40 -3.35 4.20
C ILE A 392 -7.34 -3.07 3.12
N THR A 393 -7.76 -2.59 1.96
CA THR A 393 -6.86 -2.28 0.84
C THR A 393 -6.31 -0.86 0.90
N GLY A 394 -7.00 0.03 1.62
CA GLY A 394 -6.52 1.37 1.90
C GLY A 394 -7.38 2.07 2.95
N TRP A 395 -6.90 3.21 3.44
CA TRP A 395 -7.66 4.07 4.32
C TRP A 395 -7.28 5.53 4.13
N THR A 396 -8.20 6.44 4.46
CA THR A 396 -7.98 7.87 4.48
C THR A 396 -8.59 8.46 5.75
N ALA A 397 -7.77 9.09 6.59
CA ALA A 397 -8.19 9.86 7.74
C ALA A 397 -8.31 11.34 7.36
N THR A 398 -9.43 11.97 7.71
CA THR A 398 -9.63 13.42 7.60
C THR A 398 -9.81 14.01 8.98
N VAL A 399 -8.85 14.82 9.40
CA VAL A 399 -8.85 15.55 10.68
C VAL A 399 -9.44 16.93 10.45
N ASN A 400 -10.70 17.08 10.84
CA ASN A 400 -11.41 18.34 10.66
C ASN A 400 -10.99 19.38 11.73
N ASP A 401 -10.94 20.64 11.30
CA ASP A 401 -10.65 21.77 12.18
C ASP A 401 -11.79 21.97 13.19
N ASP A 402 -13.02 21.74 12.73
CA ASP A 402 -14.27 21.74 13.47
C ASP A 402 -15.18 20.61 12.96
N GLY A 403 -16.07 20.09 13.81
CA GLY A 403 -16.93 18.95 13.50
C GLY A 403 -16.27 17.57 13.67
N ASP A 404 -16.96 16.54 13.18
CA ASP A 404 -16.54 15.15 13.32
C ASP A 404 -15.39 14.82 12.34
N SER A 405 -14.30 14.26 12.85
CA SER A 405 -13.20 13.77 11.99
C SER A 405 -13.53 12.36 11.51
N THR A 406 -13.14 12.00 10.30
CA THR A 406 -13.57 10.75 9.66
C THR A 406 -12.40 9.83 9.32
N LEU A 407 -12.70 8.54 9.24
CA LEU A 407 -11.84 7.49 8.72
C LEU A 407 -12.61 6.75 7.62
N GLU A 408 -12.15 6.87 6.38
CA GLU A 408 -12.66 6.11 5.25
C GLU A 408 -11.79 4.87 5.05
N LEU A 409 -12.41 3.70 4.95
CA LEU A 409 -11.75 2.41 4.73
C LEU A 409 -12.15 1.88 3.35
N GLY A 410 -11.16 1.67 2.49
CA GLY A 410 -11.30 0.92 1.25
C GLY A 410 -11.14 -0.58 1.53
N LEU A 411 -12.11 -1.37 1.10
CA LEU A 411 -12.17 -2.80 1.33
C LEU A 411 -12.14 -3.55 0.00
N ALA A 412 -11.55 -4.75 0.01
CA ALA A 412 -11.70 -5.72 -1.05
C ALA A 412 -11.86 -7.12 -0.46
N GLN A 413 -12.33 -8.05 -1.27
CA GLN A 413 -12.30 -9.45 -0.89
C GLN A 413 -10.85 -9.89 -0.62
N PRO A 414 -10.57 -10.64 0.46
CA PRO A 414 -9.30 -11.32 0.64
C PRO A 414 -8.94 -12.16 -0.59
N PRO A 415 -7.66 -12.31 -0.93
CA PRO A 415 -7.27 -13.12 -2.08
C PRO A 415 -7.72 -14.58 -1.86
N TYR A 416 -8.33 -15.17 -2.89
CA TYR A 416 -8.89 -16.53 -2.86
C TYR A 416 -8.31 -17.40 -3.98
N VAL A 417 -8.26 -18.70 -3.71
CA VAL A 417 -8.00 -19.74 -4.72
C VAL A 417 -9.29 -20.35 -5.28
N VAL A 418 -10.46 -19.92 -4.77
CA VAL A 418 -11.78 -20.36 -5.24
C VAL A 418 -12.68 -19.14 -5.34
N ALA A 419 -13.38 -18.99 -6.47
CA ALA A 419 -14.31 -17.90 -6.67
C ALA A 419 -15.43 -17.94 -5.63
N ILE A 420 -15.71 -16.79 -5.01
CA ILE A 420 -16.86 -16.63 -4.12
C ILE A 420 -17.89 -15.82 -4.89
N ALA A 421 -19.12 -16.34 -4.99
CA ALA A 421 -20.23 -15.54 -5.51
C ALA A 421 -20.35 -14.25 -4.69
N PRO A 422 -20.64 -13.10 -5.31
CA PRO A 422 -20.82 -11.86 -4.56
C PRO A 422 -21.83 -12.11 -3.45
N ALA A 423 -21.54 -11.59 -2.25
CA ALA A 423 -22.54 -11.55 -1.20
C ALA A 423 -23.66 -10.65 -1.73
N VAL A 424 -24.82 -11.23 -2.02
CA VAL A 424 -26.06 -10.54 -2.36
C VAL A 424 -27.17 -11.18 -1.54
#